data_AF-A0A4S3JHX6-F1
#
_entry.id   AF-A0A4S3JHX6-F1
#
_cell.length_a   1.000
_cell.length_b   1.000
_cell.length_c   1.000
_cell.angle_alpha   90.00
_cell.angle_beta   90.00
_cell.angle_gamma   90.00
#
_symmetry.space_group_name_H-M   'P 1'
#
loop_
_entity.id
_entity.type
_entity.pdbx_description
1 polymer ?
#
loop_
_entity_poly.entity_id
_entity_poly.type
_entity_poly.pdbx_seq_one_letter_code
_entity_poly.pdbx_strand_id
1 'polypeptide(L)'
;MVEPLLQVLEDDVSMKCLGREENFRKFERYFLNQISQKGYHAVLQSYPDDRAGYLHGLIHIGLALEFRQPLLLAEGLAQAAVHHYMYKKYLTSTSIPRPENIQANGPWTTKWCTMECSHAKPELLRLAARWRVDPNDLDRATAELINVAVYITTGALLSPYRCMFDFYLLHCLTVSVAHASFLKETSKTNSQKAHLLEYSGRVFMMTYAGMGCPPLRLDYLCSL
;
A
#
# COMPACT_ATOMS: atom_id res chain seq x y z
N MET A 1 -14.62 8.17 -10.84
CA MET A 1 -15.80 7.91 -9.99
C MET A 1 -15.28 7.52 -8.61
N VAL A 2 -15.49 8.37 -7.59
CA VAL A 2 -14.82 8.30 -6.27
C VAL A 2 -15.85 8.15 -5.13
N GLU A 3 -17.06 7.68 -5.45
CA GLU A 3 -18.21 7.59 -4.53
C GLU A 3 -18.32 6.37 -3.59
N PRO A 4 -17.74 5.16 -3.78
CA PRO A 4 -18.26 3.97 -3.09
C PRO A 4 -18.11 3.95 -1.56
N LEU A 5 -17.01 4.49 -1.01
CA LEU A 5 -16.82 4.56 0.46
C LEU A 5 -17.52 5.77 1.08
N LEU A 6 -17.80 6.81 0.30
CA LEU A 6 -18.29 8.09 0.80
C LEU A 6 -19.82 8.11 1.01
N GLN A 7 -20.55 7.23 0.32
CA GLN A 7 -22.02 7.15 0.40
C GLN A 7 -22.54 6.18 1.47
N VAL A 8 -21.67 5.42 2.15
CA VAL A 8 -22.11 4.30 3.04
C VAL A 8 -21.83 4.59 4.52
N LEU A 9 -21.32 5.77 4.85
CA LEU A 9 -21.02 6.14 6.22
C LEU A 9 -22.32 6.47 7.00
N GLU A 10 -22.65 5.66 8.02
CA GLU A 10 -23.76 5.91 8.96
C GLU A 10 -23.49 7.16 9.83
N ASP A 11 -24.52 7.69 10.49
CA ASP A 11 -24.45 8.93 11.28
C ASP A 11 -23.33 8.93 12.35
N ASP A 12 -22.99 7.75 12.91
CA ASP A 12 -21.92 7.58 13.91
C ASP A 12 -20.49 7.59 13.33
N VAL A 13 -20.34 7.41 12.02
CA VAL A 13 -19.05 7.39 11.31
C VAL A 13 -19.02 8.51 10.28
N SER A 14 -19.11 9.77 10.73
CA SER A 14 -19.09 10.90 9.80
C SER A 14 -17.75 11.07 9.06
N MET A 15 -17.77 11.83 7.95
CA MET A 15 -16.56 12.27 7.23
C MET A 15 -15.49 12.92 8.12
N LYS A 16 -15.88 13.48 9.28
CA LYS A 16 -14.96 14.10 10.24
C LYS A 16 -14.09 13.08 10.99
N CYS A 17 -14.46 11.80 10.96
CA CYS A 17 -13.75 10.71 11.64
C CYS A 17 -12.58 10.14 10.81
N LEU A 18 -12.58 10.36 9.49
CA LEU A 18 -11.53 9.87 8.59
C LEU A 18 -10.17 10.50 8.89
N GLY A 19 -9.10 9.70 8.76
CA GLY A 19 -7.73 10.16 8.99
C GLY A 19 -7.39 10.43 10.46
N ARG A 20 -8.21 9.91 11.40
CA ARG A 20 -7.99 10.04 12.86
C ARG A 20 -7.94 8.67 13.52
N GLU A 21 -6.76 8.29 13.98
CA GLU A 21 -6.47 6.98 14.61
C GLU A 21 -7.37 6.68 15.82
N GLU A 22 -7.78 7.71 16.56
CA GLU A 22 -8.73 7.61 17.69
C GLU A 22 -10.08 6.97 17.31
N ASN A 23 -10.46 7.01 16.03
CA ASN A 23 -11.72 6.43 15.55
C ASN A 23 -11.57 4.98 15.06
N PHE A 24 -10.40 4.34 15.20
CA PHE A 24 -10.14 2.98 14.68
C PHE A 24 -11.21 1.98 15.11
N ARG A 25 -11.54 1.93 16.40
CA ARG A 25 -12.54 1.02 16.95
C ARG A 25 -13.96 1.27 16.43
N LYS A 26 -14.28 2.52 16.04
CA LYS A 26 -15.56 2.85 15.41
C LYS A 26 -15.64 2.28 14.00
N PHE A 27 -14.57 2.48 13.20
CA PHE A 27 -14.49 1.92 11.85
C PHE A 27 -14.46 0.40 11.84
N GLU A 28 -13.72 -0.23 12.76
CA GLU A 28 -13.67 -1.69 12.92
C GLU A 28 -15.06 -2.28 13.17
N ARG A 29 -15.81 -1.73 14.14
CA ARG A 29 -17.19 -2.15 14.44
C ARG A 29 -18.12 -1.94 13.24
N TYR A 30 -17.99 -0.80 12.56
CA TYR A 30 -18.75 -0.51 11.36
C TYR A 30 -18.48 -1.55 10.26
N PHE A 31 -17.22 -1.85 9.94
CA PHE A 31 -16.89 -2.82 8.90
C PHE A 31 -17.28 -4.25 9.28
N LEU A 32 -17.18 -4.64 10.55
CA LEU A 32 -17.72 -5.93 11.04
C LEU A 32 -19.23 -6.04 10.79
N ASN A 33 -19.99 -4.98 11.07
CA ASN A 33 -21.43 -4.94 10.80
C ASN A 33 -21.71 -5.03 9.29
N GLN A 34 -20.97 -4.29 8.48
CA GLN A 34 -21.10 -4.33 7.02
C GLN A 34 -20.80 -5.74 6.47
N ILE A 35 -19.76 -6.41 6.98
CA ILE A 35 -19.42 -7.78 6.57
C ILE A 35 -20.53 -8.75 6.95
N SER A 36 -21.12 -8.59 8.14
CA SER A 36 -22.24 -9.43 8.60
C SER A 36 -23.50 -9.26 7.75
N GLN A 37 -23.76 -8.05 7.26
CA GLN A 37 -24.97 -7.75 6.47
C GLN A 37 -24.82 -8.04 4.98
N LYS A 38 -23.67 -7.68 4.39
CA LYS A 38 -23.45 -7.72 2.93
C LYS A 38 -22.58 -8.89 2.48
N GLY A 39 -21.89 -9.54 3.41
CA GLY A 39 -20.93 -10.60 3.14
C GLY A 39 -19.53 -10.08 2.86
N TYR A 40 -18.56 -10.97 3.11
CA TYR A 40 -17.12 -10.68 3.04
C TYR A 40 -16.67 -10.10 1.70
N HIS A 41 -16.99 -10.78 0.60
CA HIS A 41 -16.57 -10.38 -0.75
C HIS A 41 -17.19 -9.05 -1.20
N ALA A 42 -18.46 -8.80 -0.85
CA ALA A 42 -19.13 -7.56 -1.22
C ALA A 42 -18.48 -6.34 -0.55
N VAL A 43 -18.15 -6.46 0.74
CA VAL A 43 -17.44 -5.41 1.47
C VAL A 43 -16.02 -5.22 0.93
N LEU A 44 -15.28 -6.30 0.71
CA LEU A 44 -13.94 -6.24 0.12
C LEU A 44 -13.95 -5.56 -1.26
N GLN A 45 -14.97 -5.78 -2.08
CA GLN A 45 -15.08 -5.17 -3.41
C GLN A 45 -15.39 -3.67 -3.36
N SER A 46 -16.04 -3.20 -2.30
CA SER A 46 -16.31 -1.76 -2.08
C SER A 46 -15.06 -0.97 -1.69
N TYR A 47 -13.96 -1.65 -1.36
CA TYR A 47 -12.73 -1.03 -0.93
C TYR A 47 -11.91 -0.49 -2.11
N PRO A 48 -11.58 0.81 -2.12
CA PRO A 48 -10.76 1.40 -3.14
C PRO A 48 -9.28 1.21 -2.80
N ASP A 49 -8.58 0.50 -3.69
CA ASP A 49 -7.16 0.12 -3.54
C ASP A 49 -6.21 1.32 -3.34
N ASP A 50 -6.62 2.54 -3.73
CA ASP A 50 -5.84 3.78 -3.56
C ASP A 50 -5.91 4.39 -2.15
N ARG A 51 -6.78 3.86 -1.30
CA ARG A 51 -6.97 4.34 0.08
C ARG A 51 -6.48 3.33 1.09
N ALA A 52 -5.54 2.45 0.73
CA ALA A 52 -5.24 1.27 1.52
C ALA A 52 -4.60 1.49 2.91
N GLY A 53 -4.69 2.72 3.44
CA GLY A 53 -3.97 3.18 4.60
C GLY A 53 -2.48 3.04 4.36
N TYR A 54 -1.71 3.25 5.39
CA TYR A 54 -0.33 2.78 5.40
C TYR A 54 -0.27 1.25 5.14
N LEU A 55 0.92 0.69 4.83
CA LEU A 55 1.11 -0.73 4.49
C LEU A 55 0.38 -1.73 5.42
N HIS A 56 0.13 -1.33 6.67
CA HIS A 56 -0.67 -2.08 7.64
C HIS A 56 -2.07 -2.45 7.17
N GLY A 57 -2.81 -1.55 6.50
CA GLY A 57 -4.16 -1.86 6.01
C GLY A 57 -4.15 -3.04 5.04
N LEU A 58 -3.21 -3.02 4.09
CA LEU A 58 -3.01 -4.12 3.15
C LEU A 58 -2.50 -5.41 3.80
N ILE A 59 -1.66 -5.33 4.84
CA ILE A 59 -1.21 -6.51 5.59
C ILE A 59 -2.42 -7.20 6.23
N HIS A 60 -3.27 -6.46 6.94
CA HIS A 60 -4.45 -7.03 7.60
C HIS A 60 -5.43 -7.61 6.57
N ILE A 61 -5.69 -6.91 5.46
CA ILE A 61 -6.56 -7.43 4.38
C ILE A 61 -5.97 -8.69 3.74
N GLY A 62 -4.64 -8.72 3.51
CA GLY A 62 -3.95 -9.90 3.00
C GLY A 62 -4.12 -11.12 3.89
N LEU A 63 -3.88 -10.95 5.20
CA LEU A 63 -4.11 -12.00 6.18
C LEU A 63 -5.59 -12.40 6.25
N ALA A 64 -6.49 -11.43 6.13
CA ALA A 64 -7.92 -11.70 6.08
C ALA A 64 -8.30 -12.57 4.88
N LEU A 65 -7.69 -12.34 3.71
CA LEU A 65 -7.92 -13.11 2.50
C LEU A 65 -7.37 -14.53 2.64
N GLU A 66 -6.15 -14.65 3.19
CA GLU A 66 -5.48 -15.93 3.39
C GLU A 66 -6.23 -16.83 4.37
N PHE A 67 -6.63 -16.28 5.52
CA PHE A 67 -7.26 -17.03 6.60
C PHE A 67 -8.79 -16.94 6.62
N ARG A 68 -9.39 -16.18 5.69
CA ARG A 68 -10.83 -15.90 5.61
C ARG A 68 -11.42 -15.40 6.93
N GLN A 69 -10.73 -14.47 7.59
CA GLN A 69 -11.16 -13.92 8.87
C GLN A 69 -11.83 -12.55 8.70
N PRO A 70 -13.14 -12.40 9.05
CA PRO A 70 -13.87 -11.14 8.96
C PRO A 70 -13.27 -10.01 9.82
N LEU A 71 -12.74 -10.34 11.00
CA LEU A 71 -12.14 -9.35 11.90
C LEU A 71 -10.90 -8.70 11.28
N LEU A 72 -10.02 -9.51 10.68
CA LEU A 72 -8.84 -9.00 10.00
C LEU A 72 -9.22 -8.11 8.80
N LEU A 73 -10.28 -8.46 8.07
CA LEU A 73 -10.78 -7.62 6.98
C LEU A 73 -11.27 -6.28 7.55
N ALA A 74 -12.07 -6.30 8.61
CA ALA A 74 -12.57 -5.09 9.25
C ALA A 74 -11.46 -4.21 9.81
N GLU A 75 -10.43 -4.80 10.43
CA GLU A 75 -9.26 -4.09 10.93
C GLU A 75 -8.48 -3.43 9.80
N GLY A 76 -8.23 -4.13 8.69
CA GLY A 76 -7.50 -3.57 7.55
C GLY A 76 -8.26 -2.43 6.87
N LEU A 77 -9.58 -2.55 6.76
CA LEU A 77 -10.46 -1.47 6.28
C LEU A 77 -10.49 -0.29 7.26
N ALA A 78 -10.47 -0.56 8.57
CA ALA A 78 -10.41 0.47 9.60
C ALA A 78 -9.08 1.22 9.58
N GLN A 79 -7.94 0.51 9.45
CA GLN A 79 -6.62 1.12 9.29
C GLN A 79 -6.60 2.09 8.10
N ALA A 80 -7.21 1.67 7.00
CA ALA A 80 -7.33 2.49 5.80
C ALA A 80 -8.22 3.73 5.96
N ALA A 81 -9.24 3.65 6.81
CA ALA A 81 -10.11 4.78 7.11
C ALA A 81 -9.45 5.80 8.06
N VAL A 82 -8.61 5.34 8.99
CA VAL A 82 -8.02 6.20 10.03
C VAL A 82 -6.62 6.72 9.74
N HIS A 83 -5.84 6.06 8.89
CA HIS A 83 -4.52 6.56 8.57
C HIS A 83 -4.58 7.74 7.60
N HIS A 84 -3.71 8.72 7.85
CA HIS A 84 -3.57 9.89 6.98
C HIS A 84 -3.14 9.44 5.58
N TYR A 85 -3.75 10.03 4.55
CA TYR A 85 -3.52 9.70 3.14
C TYR A 85 -2.18 10.28 2.65
N MET A 86 -1.07 9.86 3.24
CA MET A 86 0.29 10.38 3.02
C MET A 86 0.68 10.40 1.53
N TYR A 87 0.15 9.45 0.75
CA TYR A 87 0.62 9.18 -0.60
C TYR A 87 -0.41 9.34 -1.72
N LYS A 88 -1.69 9.61 -1.39
CA LYS A 88 -2.79 9.60 -2.38
C LYS A 88 -2.57 10.58 -3.54
N LYS A 89 -1.98 11.75 -3.25
CA LYS A 89 -1.69 12.80 -4.25
C LYS A 89 -0.57 12.41 -5.22
N TYR A 90 0.23 11.39 -4.91
CA TYR A 90 1.46 11.05 -5.62
C TYR A 90 1.49 9.63 -6.18
N LEU A 91 0.61 8.74 -5.71
CA LEU A 91 0.64 7.32 -6.06
C LEU A 91 -0.54 6.82 -6.89
N THR A 92 -1.56 7.64 -7.09
CA THR A 92 -2.71 7.26 -7.93
C THR A 92 -2.35 7.39 -9.40
N SER A 93 -2.73 6.40 -10.21
CA SER A 93 -2.45 6.33 -11.65
C SER A 93 -2.89 7.59 -12.44
N THR A 94 -3.90 8.31 -11.94
CA THR A 94 -4.43 9.56 -12.49
C THR A 94 -3.66 10.81 -12.08
N SER A 95 -2.86 10.76 -11.01
CA SER A 95 -2.11 11.92 -10.48
C SER A 95 -0.64 11.92 -10.87
N ILE A 96 -0.12 10.84 -11.45
CA ILE A 96 1.24 10.79 -11.99
C ILE A 96 1.16 11.03 -13.51
N PRO A 97 1.49 12.25 -14.00
CA PRO A 97 1.57 12.51 -15.42
C PRO A 97 2.53 11.51 -16.09
N ARG A 98 2.29 11.20 -17.38
CA ARG A 98 3.31 10.56 -18.22
C ARG A 98 4.63 11.33 -18.08
N PRO A 99 5.80 10.67 -18.19
CA PRO A 99 7.11 11.28 -17.91
C PRO A 99 7.32 12.66 -18.54
N GLU A 100 6.66 12.89 -19.67
CA GLU A 100 6.64 14.11 -20.48
C GLU A 100 5.97 15.33 -19.81
N ASN A 101 5.20 15.16 -18.72
CA ASN A 101 4.27 16.19 -18.19
C ASN A 101 4.41 16.51 -16.68
N ILE A 102 5.55 16.22 -16.04
CA ILE A 102 5.74 16.43 -14.58
C ILE A 102 6.08 17.90 -14.27
N GLN A 103 5.19 18.64 -13.58
CA GLN A 103 5.48 19.96 -12.99
C GLN A 103 5.58 19.88 -11.45
N ALA A 104 6.61 20.49 -10.86
CA ALA A 104 7.08 20.18 -9.51
C ALA A 104 6.32 20.83 -8.32
N ASN A 105 5.38 21.76 -8.57
CA ASN A 105 4.97 22.73 -7.54
C ASN A 105 3.68 22.36 -6.78
N GLY A 106 3.77 22.18 -5.46
CA GLY A 106 2.62 22.06 -4.55
C GLY A 106 3.03 22.00 -3.07
N PRO A 107 2.25 22.56 -2.12
CA PRO A 107 2.61 22.64 -0.70
C PRO A 107 2.38 21.31 0.05
N TRP A 108 3.14 21.08 1.15
CA TRP A 108 3.26 19.79 1.85
C TRP A 108 2.88 19.87 3.33
N THR A 109 2.16 18.86 3.82
CA THR A 109 1.70 18.77 5.21
C THR A 109 1.94 17.38 5.81
N THR A 110 3.14 16.82 5.74
CA THR A 110 3.48 15.72 6.67
C THR A 110 4.98 15.45 6.86
N LYS A 111 5.35 15.32 8.14
CA LYS A 111 6.67 15.52 8.75
C LYS A 111 7.75 14.48 8.42
N TRP A 112 7.42 13.35 7.78
CA TRP A 112 8.33 12.20 7.65
C TRP A 112 8.96 12.04 6.25
N CYS A 113 8.29 12.49 5.18
CA CYS A 113 8.86 12.46 3.82
C CYS A 113 9.45 13.84 3.41
N THR A 114 9.16 14.89 4.19
CA THR A 114 9.47 16.28 3.83
C THR A 114 10.91 16.71 4.08
N MET A 115 11.67 16.06 4.97
CA MET A 115 13.00 16.56 5.33
C MET A 115 14.13 16.05 4.42
N GLU A 116 14.12 14.79 4.00
CA GLU A 116 15.26 14.21 3.24
C GLU A 116 15.02 14.05 1.73
N CYS A 117 13.77 13.87 1.28
CA CYS A 117 13.46 13.61 -0.14
C CYS A 117 12.94 14.83 -0.92
N SER A 118 12.94 16.03 -0.33
CA SER A 118 12.38 17.23 -0.97
C SER A 118 13.02 17.55 -2.33
N HIS A 119 14.34 17.37 -2.45
CA HIS A 119 15.07 17.51 -3.71
C HIS A 119 14.95 16.29 -4.65
N ALA A 120 14.69 15.09 -4.10
CA ALA A 120 14.61 13.85 -4.87
C ALA A 120 13.21 13.59 -5.46
N LYS A 121 12.21 14.39 -5.10
CA LYS A 121 10.82 14.21 -5.52
C LYS A 121 10.63 14.09 -7.05
N PRO A 122 11.16 14.98 -7.90
CA PRO A 122 10.90 14.90 -9.34
C PRO A 122 11.39 13.57 -9.93
N GLU A 123 12.54 13.11 -9.47
CA GLU A 123 13.13 11.85 -9.89
C GLU A 123 12.34 10.64 -9.37
N LEU A 124 11.92 10.66 -8.10
CA LEU A 124 11.07 9.61 -7.54
C LEU A 124 9.74 9.49 -8.27
N LEU A 125 9.10 10.61 -8.61
CA LEU A 125 7.87 10.61 -9.42
C LEU A 125 8.12 10.09 -10.83
N ARG A 126 9.23 10.48 -11.45
CA ARG A 126 9.63 10.00 -12.79
C ARG A 126 9.82 8.48 -12.80
N LEU A 127 10.45 7.92 -11.76
CA LEU A 127 10.65 6.47 -11.61
C LEU A 127 9.33 5.76 -11.30
N ALA A 128 8.54 6.27 -10.34
CA ALA A 128 7.24 5.72 -9.97
C ALA A 128 6.23 5.71 -11.13
N ALA A 129 6.32 6.68 -12.05
CA ALA A 129 5.49 6.76 -13.26
C ALA A 129 5.72 5.59 -14.24
N ARG A 130 6.93 5.01 -14.22
CA ARG A 130 7.33 3.91 -15.10
C ARG A 130 6.80 2.56 -14.62
N TRP A 131 6.52 2.42 -13.32
CA TRP A 131 5.90 1.22 -12.79
C TRP A 131 4.44 1.18 -13.22
N ARG A 132 4.15 0.24 -14.14
CA ARG A 132 2.85 -0.04 -14.71
C ARG A 132 2.65 -1.55 -14.76
N VAL A 133 1.42 -1.99 -14.50
CA VAL A 133 1.08 -3.41 -14.45
C VAL A 133 0.02 -3.70 -15.50
N ASP A 134 0.31 -4.64 -16.38
CA ASP A 134 -0.67 -5.15 -17.34
C ASP A 134 -1.70 -6.04 -16.60
N PRO A 135 -3.00 -5.74 -16.67
CA PRO A 135 -4.05 -6.60 -16.11
C PRO A 135 -4.04 -8.04 -16.66
N ASN A 136 -3.36 -8.32 -17.77
CA ASN A 136 -3.23 -9.65 -18.35
C ASN A 136 -1.97 -10.42 -17.91
N ASP A 137 -1.04 -9.78 -17.17
CA ASP A 137 0.23 -10.39 -16.73
C ASP A 137 0.44 -10.20 -15.22
N LEU A 138 -0.59 -10.52 -14.43
CA LEU A 138 -0.61 -10.28 -12.98
C LEU A 138 0.32 -11.22 -12.20
N ASP A 139 0.49 -12.47 -12.64
CA ASP A 139 1.37 -13.45 -11.98
C ASP A 139 2.82 -12.96 -11.99
N ARG A 140 3.32 -12.56 -13.17
CA ARG A 140 4.67 -12.01 -13.31
C ARG A 140 4.84 -10.74 -12.49
N ALA A 141 3.91 -9.80 -12.57
CA ALA A 141 3.99 -8.54 -11.84
C ALA A 141 3.96 -8.76 -10.31
N THR A 142 3.19 -9.74 -9.84
CA THR A 142 3.16 -10.15 -8.42
C THR A 142 4.50 -10.75 -8.00
N ALA A 143 5.07 -11.64 -8.82
CA ALA A 143 6.38 -12.23 -8.56
C ALA A 143 7.49 -11.17 -8.54
N GLU A 144 7.47 -10.21 -9.48
CA GLU A 144 8.40 -9.09 -9.52
C GLU A 144 8.30 -8.22 -8.27
N LEU A 145 7.08 -7.86 -7.84
CA LEU A 145 6.86 -7.07 -6.64
C LEU A 145 7.38 -7.76 -5.37
N ILE A 146 7.11 -9.06 -5.21
CA ILE A 146 7.60 -9.85 -4.07
C ILE A 146 9.12 -9.95 -4.11
N ASN A 147 9.70 -10.23 -5.26
CA ASN A 147 11.15 -10.33 -5.41
C ASN A 147 11.85 -9.00 -5.07
N VAL A 148 11.31 -7.87 -5.55
CA VAL A 148 11.81 -6.54 -5.20
C VAL A 148 11.71 -6.30 -3.69
N ALA A 149 10.60 -6.67 -3.05
CA ALA A 149 10.44 -6.53 -1.61
C ALA A 149 11.48 -7.32 -0.82
N VAL A 150 11.69 -8.60 -1.17
CA VAL A 150 12.75 -9.43 -0.59
C VAL A 150 14.12 -8.77 -0.80
N TYR A 151 14.40 -8.30 -2.01
CA TYR A 151 15.70 -7.72 -2.35
C TYR A 151 15.99 -6.43 -1.59
N ILE A 152 15.03 -5.50 -1.49
CA ILE A 152 15.26 -4.25 -0.75
C ILE A 152 15.37 -4.49 0.76
N THR A 153 14.60 -5.43 1.33
CA THR A 153 14.61 -5.69 2.78
C THR A 153 15.87 -6.45 3.20
N THR A 154 16.28 -7.45 2.42
CA THR A 154 17.42 -8.31 2.76
C THR A 154 18.75 -7.74 2.23
N GLY A 155 18.74 -7.08 1.08
CA GLY A 155 19.93 -6.49 0.48
C GLY A 155 20.43 -5.26 1.23
N ALA A 156 19.56 -4.58 1.98
CA ALA A 156 19.92 -3.44 2.83
C ALA A 156 20.60 -3.82 4.15
N LEU A 157 20.85 -5.12 4.41
CA LEU A 157 21.55 -5.58 5.61
C LEU A 157 22.99 -5.05 5.65
N LEU A 158 23.40 -4.60 6.85
CA LEU A 158 24.75 -4.10 7.10
C LEU A 158 25.65 -5.24 7.58
N SER A 159 26.39 -5.87 6.67
CA SER A 159 27.47 -6.81 7.02
C SER A 159 28.72 -6.05 7.50
N PRO A 160 29.46 -6.50 8.54
CA PRO A 160 29.35 -7.79 9.26
C PRO A 160 28.52 -7.72 10.56
N TYR A 161 27.62 -6.74 10.69
CA TYR A 161 26.80 -6.60 11.89
C TYR A 161 25.75 -7.71 11.98
N ARG A 162 25.15 -7.85 13.18
CA ARG A 162 24.05 -8.80 13.42
C ARG A 162 22.95 -8.60 12.37
N CYS A 163 22.45 -9.71 11.80
CA CYS A 163 21.32 -9.70 10.89
C CYS A 163 20.09 -9.08 11.57
N MET A 164 19.74 -7.85 11.17
CA MET A 164 18.62 -7.07 11.67
C MET A 164 17.96 -6.36 10.49
N PHE A 165 16.67 -6.58 10.31
CA PHE A 165 15.92 -5.92 9.24
C PHE A 165 15.52 -4.50 9.64
N ASP A 166 15.60 -3.57 8.69
CA ASP A 166 15.02 -2.25 8.85
C ASP A 166 13.50 -2.37 9.04
N PHE A 167 12.98 -1.65 10.04
CA PHE A 167 11.57 -1.74 10.40
C PHE A 167 10.66 -1.38 9.23
N TYR A 168 10.96 -0.33 8.47
CA TYR A 168 10.12 0.13 7.37
C TYR A 168 10.24 -0.76 6.14
N LEU A 169 11.46 -1.18 5.77
CA LEU A 169 11.65 -2.11 4.65
C LEU A 169 11.00 -3.47 4.94
N LEU A 170 10.97 -3.91 6.20
CA LEU A 170 10.26 -5.13 6.59
C LEU A 170 8.76 -5.06 6.26
N HIS A 171 8.12 -3.88 6.32
CA HIS A 171 6.71 -3.75 5.94
C HIS A 171 6.48 -4.01 4.46
N CYS A 172 7.42 -3.62 3.59
CA CYS A 172 7.34 -3.93 2.16
C CYS A 172 7.39 -5.45 1.93
N LEU A 173 8.26 -6.16 2.64
CA LEU A 173 8.29 -7.63 2.57
C LEU A 173 6.99 -8.24 3.10
N THR A 174 6.55 -7.87 4.30
CA THR A 174 5.35 -8.43 4.94
C THR A 174 4.09 -8.22 4.09
N VAL A 175 3.91 -7.03 3.51
CA VAL A 175 2.75 -6.75 2.66
C VAL A 175 2.88 -7.36 1.26
N SER A 176 4.09 -7.59 0.74
CA SER A 176 4.25 -8.17 -0.60
C SER A 176 3.59 -9.55 -0.72
N VAL A 177 3.63 -10.34 0.35
CA VAL A 177 3.03 -11.68 0.40
C VAL A 177 1.51 -11.61 0.29
N ALA A 178 0.86 -10.55 0.80
CA ALA A 178 -0.57 -10.34 0.66
C ALA A 178 -1.03 -10.30 -0.81
N HIS A 179 -0.16 -9.85 -1.73
CA HIS A 179 -0.50 -9.78 -3.15
C HIS A 179 -0.73 -11.16 -3.78
N ALA A 180 -0.15 -12.23 -3.23
CA ALA A 180 -0.46 -13.59 -3.65
C ALA A 180 -1.92 -13.97 -3.31
N SER A 181 -2.43 -13.52 -2.16
CA SER A 181 -3.83 -13.74 -1.76
C SER A 181 -4.77 -12.86 -2.59
N PHE A 182 -4.42 -11.60 -2.86
CA PHE A 182 -5.18 -10.72 -3.76
C PHE A 182 -5.25 -11.25 -5.20
N LEU A 183 -4.18 -11.89 -5.68
CA LEU A 183 -4.15 -12.48 -7.01
C LEU A 183 -5.24 -13.57 -7.18
N LYS A 184 -5.46 -14.37 -6.13
CA LYS A 184 -6.47 -15.45 -6.08
C LYS A 184 -7.89 -14.94 -5.78
N GLU A 185 -8.04 -13.71 -5.31
CA GLU A 185 -9.33 -13.18 -4.90
C GLU A 185 -10.25 -12.94 -6.12
N THR A 186 -11.41 -13.60 -6.14
CA THR A 186 -12.33 -13.58 -7.30
C THR A 186 -13.26 -12.38 -7.30
N SER A 187 -13.47 -11.70 -6.16
CA SER A 187 -14.32 -10.51 -6.13
C SER A 187 -13.72 -9.31 -6.88
N LYS A 188 -12.39 -9.26 -7.02
CA LYS A 188 -11.67 -8.19 -7.70
C LYS A 188 -11.40 -8.53 -9.16
N THR A 189 -11.64 -7.55 -10.03
CA THR A 189 -11.24 -7.61 -11.43
C THR A 189 -9.73 -7.55 -11.58
N ASN A 190 -9.21 -8.06 -12.71
CA ASN A 190 -7.79 -7.97 -13.01
C ASN A 190 -7.27 -6.53 -13.06
N SER A 191 -8.09 -5.57 -13.52
CA SER A 191 -7.71 -4.16 -13.53
C SER A 191 -7.56 -3.58 -12.12
N GLN A 192 -8.38 -4.01 -11.15
CA GLN A 192 -8.24 -3.61 -9.75
C GLN A 192 -6.96 -4.19 -9.16
N LYS A 193 -6.69 -5.49 -9.41
CA LYS A 193 -5.45 -6.15 -8.97
C LYS A 193 -4.20 -5.47 -9.55
N ALA A 194 -4.21 -5.12 -10.84
CA ALA A 194 -3.13 -4.37 -11.47
C ALA A 194 -2.93 -3.00 -10.80
N HIS A 195 -4.01 -2.27 -10.51
CA HIS A 195 -3.93 -0.98 -9.83
C HIS A 195 -3.36 -1.11 -8.41
N LEU A 196 -3.73 -2.15 -7.68
CA LEU A 196 -3.19 -2.45 -6.36
C LEU A 196 -1.69 -2.78 -6.41
N LEU A 197 -1.24 -3.58 -7.40
CA LEU A 197 0.18 -3.85 -7.63
C LEU A 197 0.96 -2.58 -8.03
N GLU A 198 0.37 -1.71 -8.86
CA GLU A 198 0.95 -0.40 -9.19
C GLU A 198 1.13 0.46 -7.93
N TYR A 199 0.08 0.55 -7.11
CA TYR A 199 0.12 1.30 -5.87
C TYR A 199 1.22 0.78 -4.94
N SER A 200 1.25 -0.53 -4.67
CA SER A 200 2.24 -1.14 -3.76
C SER A 200 3.67 -0.99 -4.26
N GLY A 201 3.92 -1.20 -5.56
CA GLY A 201 5.26 -1.03 -6.12
C GLY A 201 5.78 0.40 -5.95
N ARG A 202 4.90 1.41 -6.12
CA ARG A 202 5.28 2.80 -5.87
C ARG A 202 5.48 3.10 -4.39
N VAL A 203 4.66 2.53 -3.50
CA VAL A 203 4.91 2.62 -2.05
C VAL A 203 6.28 2.04 -1.70
N PHE A 204 6.67 0.90 -2.29
CA PHE A 204 7.98 0.29 -2.02
C PHE A 204 9.12 1.19 -2.48
N MET A 205 9.02 1.79 -3.66
CA MET A 205 10.01 2.77 -4.15
C MET A 205 10.12 3.97 -3.20
N MET A 206 8.98 4.51 -2.75
CA MET A 206 8.96 5.63 -1.81
C MET A 206 9.52 5.26 -0.44
N THR A 207 9.20 4.08 0.09
CA THR A 207 9.73 3.60 1.36
C THR A 207 11.23 3.41 1.27
N TYR A 208 11.73 2.75 0.22
CA TYR A 208 13.17 2.56 0.01
C TYR A 208 13.93 3.89 -0.10
N ALA A 209 13.39 4.85 -0.89
CA ALA A 209 13.97 6.19 -0.99
C ALA A 209 13.92 6.94 0.35
N GLY A 210 12.81 6.82 1.09
CA GLY A 210 12.64 7.41 2.40
C GLY A 210 13.59 6.87 3.46
N MET A 211 14.09 5.64 3.29
CA MET A 211 15.13 5.04 4.14
C MET A 211 16.56 5.41 3.70
N GLY A 212 16.71 6.37 2.79
CA GLY A 212 18.01 6.88 2.36
C GLY A 212 18.69 6.05 1.27
N CYS A 213 17.94 5.19 0.56
CA CYS A 213 18.47 4.33 -0.52
C CYS A 213 19.67 3.48 -0.06
N PRO A 214 19.55 2.66 1.01
CA PRO A 214 20.67 1.87 1.52
C PRO A 214 21.25 0.95 0.45
N PRO A 215 22.57 0.78 0.36
CA PRO A 215 23.19 -0.03 -0.69
C PRO A 215 22.73 -1.48 -0.62
N LEU A 216 22.32 -2.03 -1.76
CA LEU A 216 21.82 -3.40 -1.87
C LEU A 216 22.97 -4.38 -2.15
N ARG A 217 23.27 -5.21 -1.16
CA ARG A 217 24.41 -6.14 -1.15
C ARG A 217 24.03 -7.54 -1.64
N LEU A 218 23.88 -7.70 -2.95
CA LEU A 218 23.53 -8.99 -3.57
C LEU A 218 24.63 -10.04 -3.35
N ASP A 219 25.90 -9.61 -3.33
CA ASP A 219 27.07 -10.42 -3.00
C ASP A 219 26.91 -11.13 -1.66
N TYR A 220 26.45 -10.40 -0.66
CA TYR A 220 26.20 -10.93 0.68
C TYR A 220 25.04 -11.92 0.68
N LEU A 221 23.93 -11.60 0.01
CA LEU A 221 22.76 -12.49 -0.07
C LEU A 221 23.06 -13.82 -0.75
N CYS A 222 23.89 -13.82 -1.80
CA CYS A 222 24.28 -15.02 -2.52
C CYS A 222 25.39 -15.83 -1.82
N SER A 223 25.92 -15.33 -0.70
CA SER A 223 26.99 -15.99 0.07
C SER A 223 26.50 -16.76 1.30
N LEU A 224 25.23 -16.59 1.67
CA LEU A 224 24.55 -17.31 2.76
C LEU A 224 24.12 -18.73 2.30
#